data_AF-A0A9D3UE65-F1
#
_entry.id   AF-A0A9D3UE65-F1
#
_cell.length_a   1.000
_cell.length_b   1.000
_cell.length_c   1.000
_cell.angle_alpha   90.00
_cell.angle_beta   90.00
_cell.angle_gamma   90.00
#
_symmetry.space_group_name_H-M   'P 1'
#
loop_
_entity.id
_entity.type
_entity.pdbx_description
1 polymer ?
#
loop_
_entity_poly.entity_id
_entity_poly.type
_entity_poly.pdbx_seq_one_letter_code
_entity_poly.pdbx_strand_id
1 'polypeptide(L)'
;MNTPIGLMPMKQMESESLQDYVKSFHVTTLNTKNLNDQWAIDAFIMGVQNDHVQYSFTNNRPQSLADLYERTHMFVEAEEIKRVLHTSFQKEYM
;
A
#
# COMPACT_ATOMS: atom_id res chain seq x y z
N MET A 1 8.33 -10.95 20.12
CA MET A 1 8.65 -10.17 18.90
C MET A 1 8.45 -8.71 19.25
N ASN A 2 9.51 -7.89 19.27
CA ASN A 2 9.42 -6.47 19.60
C ASN A 2 9.25 -5.66 18.32
N THR A 3 8.04 -5.59 17.79
CA THR A 3 7.74 -4.74 16.64
C THR A 3 7.66 -3.28 17.10
N PRO A 4 8.26 -2.30 16.39
CA PRO A 4 8.17 -0.90 16.73
C PRO A 4 6.70 -0.46 16.73
N ILE A 5 6.27 0.11 17.86
CA ILE A 5 4.88 0.50 18.17
C ILE A 5 4.29 1.46 17.12
N GLY A 6 5.12 2.15 16.31
CA GLY A 6 4.68 3.16 15.34
C GLY A 6 4.05 2.64 14.04
N LEU A 7 4.28 1.38 13.63
CA LEU A 7 3.81 0.88 12.32
C LEU A 7 2.59 -0.03 12.37
N MET A 8 2.33 -0.69 13.50
CA MET A 8 1.13 -1.54 13.65
C MET A 8 -0.22 -0.82 13.47
N PRO A 9 -0.41 0.48 13.78
CA PRO A 9 -1.71 1.11 13.62
C PRO A 9 -1.99 1.63 12.19
N MET A 10 -1.04 1.51 11.24
CA MET A 10 -1.23 2.04 9.88
C MET A 10 -2.07 1.12 9.01
N LYS A 11 -3.39 1.22 9.17
CA LYS A 11 -4.37 0.60 8.28
C LYS A 11 -4.83 1.61 7.23
N GLN A 12 -4.92 1.16 5.99
CA GLN A 12 -5.61 1.89 4.93
C GLN A 12 -7.06 2.10 5.37
N MET A 13 -7.59 3.31 5.23
CA MET A 13 -9.00 3.58 5.50
C MET A 13 -9.88 3.13 4.33
N GLU A 14 -11.16 2.81 4.58
CA GLU A 14 -12.07 2.28 3.54
C GLU A 14 -12.22 3.22 2.33
N SER A 15 -12.13 4.53 2.55
CA SER A 15 -12.21 5.56 1.49
C SER A 15 -10.85 6.06 1.02
N GLU A 16 -9.75 5.55 1.57
CA GLU A 16 -8.40 5.98 1.22
C GLU A 16 -7.90 5.24 -0.01
N SER A 17 -7.43 5.99 -1.01
CA SER A 17 -6.81 5.40 -2.20
C SER A 17 -5.55 4.61 -1.83
N LEU A 18 -5.21 3.60 -2.62
CA LEU A 18 -3.94 2.88 -2.38
C LEU A 18 -2.74 3.82 -2.44
N GLN A 19 -2.80 4.83 -3.31
CA GLN A 19 -1.74 5.82 -3.45
C GLN A 19 -1.52 6.64 -2.17
N ASP A 20 -2.60 7.13 -1.57
CA ASP A 20 -2.50 7.98 -0.38
C ASP A 20 -2.08 7.19 0.86
N TYR A 21 -2.56 5.95 0.97
CA TYR A 21 -2.06 5.01 1.97
C TYR A 21 -0.55 4.80 1.85
N VAL A 22 -0.05 4.52 0.63
CA VAL A 22 1.38 4.30 0.38
C VAL A 22 2.22 5.53 0.69
N LYS A 23 1.75 6.73 0.35
CA LYS A 23 2.43 7.99 0.70
C LYS A 23 2.54 8.13 2.22
N SER A 24 1.43 7.96 2.93
CA SER A 24 1.39 8.06 4.40
C SER A 24 2.30 7.02 5.03
N PHE A 25 2.25 5.77 4.55
CA PHE A 25 3.11 4.68 5.02
C PHE A 25 4.58 5.02 4.81
N HIS A 26 4.95 5.49 3.61
CA HIS A 26 6.32 5.89 3.28
C HIS A 26 6.86 6.96 4.24
N VAL A 27 6.08 8.02 4.46
CA VAL A 27 6.45 9.08 5.42
C VAL A 27 6.67 8.52 6.82
N THR A 28 5.81 7.62 7.30
CA THR A 28 6.00 7.00 8.63
C THR A 28 7.24 6.11 8.68
N THR A 29 7.53 5.34 7.61
CA THR A 29 8.74 4.50 7.57
C THR A 29 10.01 5.33 7.66
N LEU A 30 10.10 6.45 6.94
CA LEU A 30 11.26 7.35 6.98
C LEU A 30 11.49 7.96 8.37
N ASN A 31 10.40 8.23 9.09
CA ASN A 31 10.47 8.83 10.43
C ASN A 31 10.68 7.81 11.55
N THR A 32 10.65 6.50 11.24
CA THR A 32 10.81 5.44 12.24
C THR A 32 12.28 5.05 12.37
N LYS A 33 12.90 5.37 13.51
CA LYS A 33 14.30 4.98 13.78
C LYS A 33 14.43 3.47 13.97
N ASN A 34 15.53 2.90 13.48
CA ASN A 34 15.86 1.47 13.59
C ASN A 34 14.76 0.56 13.02
N LEU A 35 14.08 1.00 11.96
CA LEU A 35 13.07 0.21 11.30
C LEU A 35 13.69 -0.98 10.59
N ASN A 36 13.18 -2.18 10.88
CA ASN A 36 13.47 -3.38 10.12
C ASN A 36 12.52 -3.46 8.91
N ASP A 37 13.08 -3.59 7.71
CA ASP A 37 12.32 -3.75 6.46
C ASP A 37 11.26 -4.86 6.55
N GLN A 38 11.59 -6.00 7.13
CA GLN A 38 10.65 -7.11 7.25
C GLN A 38 9.46 -6.78 8.14
N TRP A 39 9.67 -6.03 9.22
CA TRP A 39 8.58 -5.55 10.07
C TRP A 39 7.70 -4.52 9.36
N ALA A 40 8.31 -3.66 8.53
CA ALA A 40 7.55 -2.72 7.72
C ALA A 40 6.72 -3.44 6.65
N ILE A 41 7.30 -4.44 5.99
CA ILE A 41 6.59 -5.28 5.01
C ILE A 41 5.41 -5.99 5.66
N ASP A 42 5.59 -6.60 6.84
CA ASP A 42 4.48 -7.22 7.59
C ASP A 42 3.38 -6.20 7.93
N ALA A 43 3.77 -5.03 8.44
CA ALA A 43 2.82 -3.96 8.76
C ALA A 43 2.04 -3.49 7.54
N PHE A 44 2.70 -3.37 6.38
CA PHE A 44 2.04 -2.99 5.12
C PHE A 44 1.03 -4.05 4.68
N ILE A 45 1.42 -5.33 4.66
CA ILE A 45 0.53 -6.43 4.22
C ILE A 45 -0.69 -6.55 5.14
N MET A 46 -0.51 -6.37 6.45
CA MET A 46 -1.63 -6.37 7.42
C MET A 46 -2.48 -5.10 7.37
N GLY A 47 -1.90 -3.98 6.92
CA GLY A 47 -2.53 -2.67 6.93
C GLY A 47 -3.29 -2.32 5.66
N VAL A 48 -2.88 -2.85 4.50
CA VAL A 48 -3.51 -2.57 3.22
C VAL A 48 -4.91 -3.19 3.13
N GLN A 49 -5.89 -2.43 2.63
CA GLN A 49 -7.26 -2.91 2.39
C GLN A 49 -7.46 -3.45 0.97
N ASN A 50 -6.56 -3.14 0.05
CA ASN A 50 -6.62 -3.69 -1.30
C ASN A 50 -6.30 -5.20 -1.28
N ASP A 51 -7.33 -6.05 -1.39
CA ASP A 51 -7.23 -7.51 -1.35
C ASP A 51 -6.24 -8.08 -2.36
N HIS A 52 -6.16 -7.50 -3.56
CA HIS A 52 -5.22 -7.95 -4.59
C HIS A 52 -3.77 -7.69 -4.17
N VAL A 53 -3.50 -6.53 -3.57
CA VAL A 53 -2.17 -6.20 -3.04
C VAL A 53 -1.82 -7.12 -1.87
N GLN A 54 -2.74 -7.28 -0.91
CA GLN A 54 -2.54 -8.14 0.25
C GLN A 54 -2.25 -9.59 -0.18
N TYR A 55 -3.09 -10.15 -1.07
CA TYR A 55 -2.90 -11.50 -1.59
C TYR A 55 -1.58 -11.66 -2.35
N SER A 56 -1.25 -10.70 -3.22
CA SER A 56 0.01 -10.71 -3.99
C SER A 56 1.23 -10.76 -3.07
N PHE A 57 1.28 -9.89 -2.07
CA PHE A 57 2.43 -9.80 -1.17
C PHE A 57 2.46 -10.87 -0.08
N THR A 58 1.31 -11.48 0.24
CA THR A 58 1.29 -12.68 1.09
C THR A 58 1.94 -13.87 0.38
N ASN A 59 1.70 -14.03 -0.93
CA ASN A 59 2.22 -15.16 -1.71
C ASN A 59 3.63 -14.92 -2.26
N ASN A 60 3.94 -13.69 -2.67
CA ASN A 60 5.22 -13.28 -3.22
C ASN A 60 5.73 -12.06 -2.46
N ARG A 61 6.24 -12.33 -1.27
CA ARG A 61 6.68 -11.32 -0.30
C ARG A 61 7.80 -10.44 -0.87
N PRO A 62 7.69 -9.10 -0.77
CA PRO A 62 8.78 -8.20 -1.08
C PRO A 62 10.02 -8.47 -0.24
N GLN A 63 11.21 -8.26 -0.82
CA GLN A 63 12.49 -8.55 -0.14
C GLN A 63 13.07 -7.34 0.59
N SER A 64 12.65 -6.13 0.22
CA SER A 64 13.07 -4.87 0.82
C SER A 64 11.96 -3.83 0.75
N LEU A 65 12.12 -2.71 1.46
CA LEU A 65 11.20 -1.57 1.32
C LEU A 65 11.18 -0.99 -0.09
N ALA A 66 12.33 -0.96 -0.79
CA ALA A 66 12.40 -0.49 -2.17
C ALA A 66 11.55 -1.38 -3.11
N ASP A 67 11.69 -2.71 -2.97
CA ASP A 67 10.92 -3.70 -3.72
C ASP A 67 9.42 -3.61 -3.41
N LEU A 68 9.06 -3.37 -2.15
CA LEU A 68 7.68 -3.12 -1.73
C LEU A 68 7.09 -1.89 -2.47
N TYR A 69 7.79 -0.75 -2.46
CA TYR A 69 7.29 0.48 -3.08
C TYR A 69 7.22 0.37 -4.61
N GLU A 70 8.22 -0.23 -5.24
CA GLU A 70 8.23 -0.46 -6.69
C GLU A 70 7.04 -1.32 -7.13
N ARG A 71 6.84 -2.48 -6.49
CA ARG A 71 5.71 -3.36 -6.83
C ARG A 71 4.36 -2.71 -6.55
N THR A 72 4.26 -1.97 -5.44
CA THR A 72 3.01 -1.29 -5.09
C THR A 72 2.65 -0.20 -6.09
N HIS A 73 3.65 0.46 -6.69
CA HIS A 73 3.42 1.47 -7.72
C HIS A 73 2.62 0.92 -8.91
N MET A 74 2.91 -0.31 -9.33
CA MET A 74 2.15 -0.98 -10.41
C MET A 74 0.65 -1.15 -10.06
N PHE A 75 0.34 -1.45 -8.80
CA PHE A 75 -1.05 -1.56 -8.34
C PHE A 75 -1.74 -0.19 -8.28
N VAL A 76 -1.03 0.86 -7.86
CA VAL A 76 -1.53 2.23 -7.87
C VAL A 76 -1.86 2.68 -9.29
N GLU A 77 -0.98 2.43 -10.26
CA GLU A 77 -1.25 2.76 -11.66
C GLU A 77 -2.48 2.01 -12.19
N ALA A 78 -2.61 0.71 -11.87
CA ALA A 78 -3.76 -0.08 -12.27
C ALA A 78 -5.08 0.42 -11.65
N GLU A 79 -5.06 0.88 -10.40
CA GLU A 79 -6.21 1.49 -9.72
C GLU A 79 -6.63 2.81 -10.40
N GLU A 80 -5.66 3.67 -10.71
CA GLU A 80 -5.93 4.95 -11.37
C GLU A 80 -6.46 4.78 -12.80
N ILE A 81 -5.91 3.83 -13.57
CA ILE A 81 -6.42 3.50 -14.90
C ILE A 81 -7.88 3.06 -14.83
N LYS A 82 -8.23 2.16 -13.88
CA LYS A 82 -9.62 1.72 -13.67
C LYS A 82 -10.53 2.89 -13.32
N ARG A 83 -10.07 3.82 -12.46
CA ARG A 83 -10.83 5.02 -12.06
C ARG A 83 -11.10 5.95 -13.24
N VAL A 84 -10.08 6.22 -14.06
CA VAL A 84 -10.20 7.08 -15.25
C VAL A 84 -11.13 6.46 -16.29
N LEU A 85 -11.00 5.16 -16.54
CA LEU A 85 -11.89 4.44 -17.46
C LEU A 85 -13.34 4.51 -16.98
N HIS A 86 -13.60 4.19 -15.70
CA HIS A 86 -14.94 4.26 -15.13
C HIS A 86 -15.57 5.65 -15.26
N THR A 87 -14.80 6.70 -14.97
CA THR A 87 -15.26 8.09 -15.10
C THR A 87 -15.54 8.47 -16.55
N SER A 88 -14.72 8.00 -17.49
CA SER A 88 -14.90 8.27 -18.92
C SER A 88 -16.17 7.62 -19.46
N PHE A 89 -16.43 6.36 -19.08
CA PHE A 89 -17.69 5.69 -19.42
C PHE A 89 -18.90 6.40 -18.82
N GLN A 90 -18.85 6.85 -17.56
CA GLN A 90 -19.98 7.57 -16.96
C GLN A 90 -20.29 8.90 -17.66
N LYS A 91 -19.30 9.59 -18.23
CA LYS A 91 -19.50 10.83 -18.99
C LYS A 91 -20.05 10.61 -20.40
N GLU A 92 -19.86 9.44 -20.98
CA GLU A 92 -20.35 9.10 -22.34
C GLU A 92 -21.85 8.75 -22.35
N TYR A 93 -22.43 8.40 -21.19
CA TYR A 93 -23.84 8.03 -21.03
C TYR A 93 -24.66 9.05 -20.20
N MET A 94 -24.16 10.29 -20.03
CA MET A 94 -24.93 11.44 -19.50
C MET A 94 -25.12 12.50 -20.58
#